data_AF-A0A844CZS8-F1
#
_entry.id   AF-A0A844CZS8-F1
#
_cell.length_a   1.000
_cell.length_b   1.000
_cell.length_c   1.000
_cell.angle_alpha   90.00
_cell.angle_beta   90.00
_cell.angle_gamma   90.00
#
_symmetry.space_group_name_H-M   'P 1'
#
loop_
_entity.id
_entity.type
_entity.pdbx_description
1 polymer ?
#
loop_
_entity_poly.entity_id
_entity_poly.type
_entity_poly.pdbx_seq_one_letter_code
_entity_poly.pdbx_strand_id
1 'polypeptide(L)' 'MSQRFIRIGDLASTPAKKGKLPVSPATVWRWVREGKVGFPAPFKLAERVTVWDADEIDAFIARQAGSNA' A
#
# COMPACT_ATOMS: atom_id res chain seq x y z
N MET A 1 16.07 -8.11 -8.67
CA MET A 1 14.63 -7.85 -8.47
C MET A 1 14.24 -6.74 -9.44
N SER A 2 13.33 -6.99 -10.37
CA SER A 2 12.78 -5.92 -11.20
C SER A 2 11.89 -5.06 -10.29
N GLN A 3 12.17 -3.76 -10.16
CA GLN A 3 11.35 -2.88 -9.34
C GLN A 3 9.90 -2.90 -9.84
N ARG A 4 8.98 -3.31 -8.96
CA ARG A 4 7.54 -3.31 -9.23
C ARG A 4 6.91 -2.21 -8.42
N PHE A 5 6.23 -1.30 -9.10
CA PHE A 5 5.52 -0.20 -8.46
C PHE A 5 4.03 -0.50 -8.40
N ILE A 6 3.40 -0.16 -7.29
CA ILE A 6 1.95 -0.27 -7.11
C ILE A 6 1.35 1.10 -6.84
N ARG A 7 0.19 1.38 -7.45
CA ARG A 7 -0.58 2.60 -7.23
C ARG A 7 -1.72 2.34 -6.26
N ILE A 8 -2.27 3.43 -5.72
CA ILE A 8 -3.38 3.35 -4.75
C ILE A 8 -4.59 2.56 -5.25
N GLY A 9 -4.89 2.59 -6.55
CA GLY A 9 -6.02 1.87 -7.15
C GLY A 9 -5.82 0.35 -7.30
N ASP A 10 -4.59 -0.13 -7.18
CA ASP A 10 -4.27 -1.57 -7.13
C ASP A 10 -4.00 -2.02 -5.69
N LEU A 11 -3.60 -1.08 -4.84
CA LEU A 11 -3.31 -1.31 -3.43
C LEU A 11 -4.58 -1.39 -2.57
N ALA A 12 -5.47 -0.41 -2.69
CA ALA A 12 -6.71 -0.34 -1.93
C ALA A 12 -7.88 -0.96 -2.70
N SER A 13 -8.86 -1.46 -1.95
CA SER A 13 -10.11 -1.97 -2.50
C SER A 13 -11.14 -0.87 -2.63
N THR A 14 -11.88 -0.92 -3.73
CA THR A 14 -13.04 -0.08 -4.01
C THR A 14 -14.26 -0.98 -4.22
N PRO A 15 -15.50 -0.43 -4.18
CA PRO A 15 -16.69 -1.23 -4.48
C PRO A 15 -16.64 -1.92 -5.85
N ALA A 16 -15.95 -1.32 -6.83
CA ALA A 16 -15.86 -1.84 -8.19
C ALA A 16 -14.66 -2.78 -8.43
N LYS A 17 -13.61 -2.72 -7.59
CA LYS A 17 -12.36 -3.46 -7.80
C LYS A 17 -11.71 -3.82 -6.48
N LYS A 18 -11.37 -5.10 -6.31
CA LYS A 18 -10.54 -5.58 -5.20
C LYS A 18 -9.08 -5.21 -5.44
N GLY A 19 -8.48 -4.51 -4.48
CA GLY A 19 -7.04 -4.26 -4.42
C GLY A 19 -6.34 -5.31 -3.54
N LYS A 20 -5.02 -5.17 -3.36
CA LYS A 20 -4.24 -6.04 -2.47
C LYS A 20 -4.72 -6.02 -1.02
N LEU A 21 -5.17 -4.87 -0.55
CA LEU A 21 -5.67 -4.69 0.81
C LEU A 21 -7.19 -4.48 0.80
N PRO A 22 -7.94 -5.14 1.70
CA PRO A 22 -9.39 -4.97 1.82
C PRO A 22 -9.76 -3.69 2.58
N VAL A 23 -9.12 -2.56 2.23
CA VAL A 23 -9.36 -1.24 2.84
C VAL A 23 -9.57 -0.18 1.79
N SER A 24 -10.25 0.91 2.16
CA SER A 24 -10.48 2.04 1.25
C SER A 24 -9.19 2.82 0.95
N PRO A 25 -9.11 3.55 -0.19
CA PRO A 25 -7.99 4.44 -0.47
C PRO A 25 -7.75 5.48 0.62
N ALA A 26 -8.82 6.00 1.24
CA ALA A 26 -8.72 6.96 2.34
C ALA A 26 -8.02 6.37 3.57
N THR A 27 -8.27 5.08 3.86
CA THR A 27 -7.61 4.36 4.96
C THR A 27 -6.10 4.24 4.73
N VAL A 28 -5.68 3.96 3.49
CA VAL A 28 -4.25 3.89 3.14
C VAL A 28 -3.57 5.24 3.35
N TRP A 29 -4.16 6.33 2.87
CA TRP A 29 -3.62 7.68 3.08
C TRP A 29 -3.57 8.07 4.55
N ARG A 30 -4.54 7.63 5.35
CA ARG A 30 -4.50 7.80 6.80
C ARG A 30 -3.31 7.06 7.42
N TRP A 31 -3.02 5.82 7.01
CA TRP A 31 -1.84 5.09 7.50
C TRP A 31 -0.53 5.77 7.13
N VAL A 32 -0.42 6.29 5.90
CA VAL A 32 0.74 7.09 5.46
C VAL A 32 0.91 8.33 6.36
N ARG A 33 -0.17 9.09 6.60
CA ARG A 33 -0.12 10.31 7.41
C ARG A 33 0.22 10.02 8.87
N GLU A 34 -0.37 8.97 9.43
CA GLU A 34 -0.19 8.60 10.84
C GLU A 34 1.11 7.83 11.10
N GLY A 35 1.83 7.42 10.05
CA GLY A 35 3.01 6.54 10.18
C GLY A 35 2.67 5.20 10.85
N LYS A 36 1.40 4.78 10.80
CA LYS A 36 0.90 3.64 11.59
C LYS A 36 1.48 2.32 11.09
N VAL A 37 1.72 1.40 12.03
CA VAL A 37 2.04 -0.03 11.84
C VAL A 37 3.24 -0.34 10.90
N GLY A 38 4.13 0.62 10.66
CA GLY A 38 5.25 0.41 9.73
C GLY A 38 4.79 0.23 8.29
N PHE A 39 3.74 0.95 7.89
CA PHE A 39 3.27 0.99 6.51
C PHE A 39 4.29 1.70 5.59
N PRO A 40 4.59 1.16 4.39
CA PRO A 40 5.58 1.74 3.47
C PRO A 40 5.27 3.19 3.07
N ALA A 41 6.32 4.01 2.99
CA ALA A 41 6.20 5.40 2.56
C ALA A 41 5.95 5.46 1.04
N PRO A 42 5.02 6.31 0.57
CA PRO A 42 4.87 6.56 -0.85
C PRO A 42 6.01 7.43 -1.38
N PHE A 43 6.27 7.33 -2.69
CA PHE A 43 7.12 8.26 -3.41
C PHE A 43 6.49 8.70 -4.74
N LYS A 44 7.00 9.80 -5.29
CA LYS A 44 6.54 10.38 -6.56
C LYS A 44 7.35 9.78 -7.71
N LEU A 45 6.67 9.09 -8.62
CA LEU A 45 7.25 8.65 -9.90
C LEU A 45 7.19 9.77 -10.95
N ALA A 46 6.18 10.63 -10.86
CA ALA A 46 6.01 11.85 -11.64
C ALA A 46 5.12 12.83 -10.86
N GLU A 47 4.95 14.06 -11.37
CA GLU A 47 4.24 15.18 -10.71
C GLU A 47 2.89 14.76 -10.07
N ARG A 48 2.11 13.94 -10.77
CA ARG A 48 0.78 13.46 -10.33
C ARG A 48 0.70 11.95 -10.10
N VAL A 49 1.85 11.28 -10.02
CA VAL A 49 1.93 9.82 -9.91
C VAL A 49 2.61 9.46 -8.60
N THR A 50 1.81 9.10 -7.60
CA THR A 50 2.30 8.53 -6.36
C THR A 50 2.21 7.00 -6.42
N VAL A 51 3.30 6.34 -6.03
CA VAL A 51 3.46 4.89 -6.03
C VAL A 51 4.09 4.43 -4.72
N TRP A 52 4.00 3.13 -4.48
CA TRP A 52 4.75 2.40 -3.47
C TRP A 52 5.59 1.33 -4.14
N ASP A 53 6.67 0.93 -3.47
CA ASP A 53 7.37 -0.29 -3.83
C ASP A 53 6.46 -1.50 -3.49
N ALA A 54 6.18 -2.33 -4.49
CA ALA A 54 5.28 -3.46 -4.33
C ALA A 54 5.86 -4.53 -3.39
N ASP A 55 7.19 -4.67 -3.34
CA ASP A 55 7.85 -5.67 -2.52
C ASP A 55 7.85 -5.23 -1.04
N GLU A 56 7.96 -3.93 -0.75
CA GLU A 56 7.77 -3.40 0.61
C GLU A 56 6.33 -3.58 1.11
N ILE A 57 5.35 -3.40 0.22
CA ILE A 57 3.93 -3.64 0.53
C ILE A 57 3.69 -5.13 0.82
N ASP A 58 4.23 -6.02 -0.02
CA ASP A 58 4.10 -7.46 0.18
C ASP A 58 4.75 -7.91 1.50
N ALA A 59 5.93 -7.36 1.83
CA ALA A 59 6.58 -7.58 3.11
C ALA A 59 5.76 -7.05 4.30
N PHE A 60 5.12 -5.87 4.17
CA PHE A 60 4.23 -5.33 5.18
C PHE A 60 3.02 -6.26 5.43
N ILE A 61 2.37 -6.74 4.37
CA ILE A 61 1.24 -7.66 4.47
C ILE A 61 1.65 -8.95 5.17
N ALA A 62 2.80 -9.52 4.80
CA ALA A 62 3.34 -10.72 5.43
C ALA A 62 3.61 -10.52 6.92
N ARG A 63 4.18 -9.38 7.32
CA ARG A 63 4.39 -9.03 8.74
C ARG A 63 3.08 -8.94 9.51
N GLN A 64 2.04 -8.31 8.93
CA GLN A 64 0.74 -8.18 9.58
C GLN A 64 0.02 -9.53 9.70
N ALA A 65 0.13 -10.40 8.68
CA ALA A 65 -0.42 -11.74 8.73
C ALA A 65 0.27 -12.61 9.81
N GLY A 66 1.59 -12.49 9.96
CA GLY A 66 2.35 -13.21 10.99
C GLY A 66 2.24 -12.61 12.40
N SER A 67 1.94 -11.32 12.53
CA SER A 67 1.76 -10.65 13.84
C SER A 67 0.44 -11.00 14.53
N ASN A 68 -0.48 -11.67 13.83
CA ASN A 68 -1.82 -12.01 14.32
C ASN A 68 -1.98 -13.53 14.58
N ALA A 69 -0.87 -14.26 14.68
CA ALA A 69 -0.81 -15.69 14.96
C ALA A 69 -0.21 -15.97 16.35
#